data_AF-A0A662M9Q7-F1
#
_entry.id   AF-A0A662M9Q7-F1
#
_cell.length_a   1.000
_cell.length_b   1.000
_cell.length_c   1.000
_cell.angle_alpha   90.00
_cell.angle_beta   90.00
_cell.angle_gamma   90.00
#
_symmetry.space_group_name_H-M   'P 1'
#
loop_
_entity.id
_entity.type
_entity.pdbx_description
1 polymer ?
#
loop_
_entity_poly.entity_id
_entity_poly.type
_entity_poly.pdbx_seq_one_letter_code
_entity_poly.pdbx_strand_id
1 'polypeptide(L)'
;MKGLFGILLLLGLLSVPLFVTRDSEGTTTLPRCAIIIVSDLGGYDDIELEKADQFHQYLIDEDYTEDDICFLTEGSRSGSDGAPTISNIESAFSWLQNTSESSSQPVVYISDHVIWALGNVTFRFSDGNITTSAINSWLNSTIYQELTFILGGNRSGLAGPELRGP
;
A
#
# COMPACT_ATOMS: atom_id res chain seq x y z
N MET A 1 -21.89 59.61 22.32
CA MET A 1 -21.37 58.63 23.28
C MET A 1 -22.14 57.32 23.09
N LYS A 2 -21.41 56.21 22.92
CA LYS A 2 -21.84 54.79 22.99
C LYS A 2 -22.77 54.35 21.84
N GLY A 3 -22.52 53.30 21.09
CA GLY A 3 -21.47 52.26 21.12
C GLY A 3 -21.91 51.19 20.12
N LEU A 4 -21.05 50.93 19.13
CA LEU A 4 -21.22 49.96 18.06
C LEU A 4 -20.92 48.56 18.62
N PHE A 5 -21.90 47.67 18.71
CA PHE A 5 -21.65 46.25 18.99
C PHE A 5 -21.61 45.49 17.66
N GLY A 6 -20.40 45.37 17.12
CA GLY A 6 -20.07 44.39 16.09
C GLY A 6 -19.75 43.06 16.76
N ILE A 7 -20.48 42.00 16.41
CA ILE A 7 -20.04 40.62 16.63
C ILE A 7 -19.38 40.20 15.33
N LEU A 8 -18.05 40.23 15.31
CA LEU A 8 -17.22 39.67 14.24
C LEU A 8 -17.16 38.15 14.48
N LEU A 9 -17.80 37.38 13.62
CA LEU A 9 -17.67 35.92 13.60
C LEU A 9 -16.32 35.60 12.94
N LEU A 10 -15.31 35.27 13.75
CA LEU A 10 -14.00 34.85 13.25
C LEU A 10 -14.09 33.38 12.81
N LEU A 11 -14.45 33.13 11.56
CA LEU A 11 -14.27 31.82 10.92
C LEU A 11 -12.77 31.62 10.67
N GLY A 12 -12.10 30.95 11.62
CA GLY A 12 -10.74 30.45 11.43
C GLY A 12 -10.76 29.29 10.44
N LEU A 13 -10.66 29.61 9.15
CA LEU A 13 -10.26 28.64 8.13
C LEU A 13 -8.83 28.22 8.46
N LEU A 14 -8.66 27.04 9.04
CA LEU A 14 -7.38 26.33 8.99
C LEU A 14 -7.12 26.00 7.52
N SER A 15 -6.35 26.85 6.85
CA SER A 15 -5.74 26.51 5.57
C SER A 15 -4.64 25.49 5.84
N VAL A 16 -4.96 24.21 5.67
CA VAL A 16 -3.95 23.17 5.47
C VAL A 16 -3.24 23.52 4.15
N PRO A 17 -1.91 23.73 4.13
CA PRO A 17 -1.21 23.88 2.87
C PRO A 17 -1.29 22.53 2.13
N LEU A 18 -2.11 22.47 1.09
CA LEU A 18 -2.07 21.42 0.09
C LEU A 18 -0.77 21.62 -0.68
N PHE A 19 0.25 20.83 -0.35
CA PHE A 19 1.50 20.81 -1.12
C PHE A 19 1.24 20.07 -2.43
N VAL A 20 0.73 20.81 -3.43
CA VAL A 20 0.78 20.36 -4.82
C VAL A 20 2.22 20.53 -5.29
N THR A 21 2.97 19.45 -5.34
CA THR A 21 4.24 19.39 -6.08
C THR A 21 3.90 19.52 -7.57
N ARG A 22 4.12 20.73 -8.09
CA ARG A 22 4.04 21.00 -9.53
C ARG A 22 5.44 20.85 -10.10
N ASP A 23 5.69 19.76 -10.81
CA ASP A 23 6.86 19.68 -11.67
C ASP A 23 6.73 20.69 -12.81
N SER A 24 7.87 21.20 -13.27
CA SER A 24 8.00 22.37 -14.15
C SER A 24 7.41 22.19 -15.56
N GLU A 25 6.82 21.03 -15.87
CA GLU A 25 6.23 20.69 -17.17
C GLU A 25 4.70 20.57 -17.17
N GLY A 26 4.02 20.83 -16.05
CA GLY A 26 2.56 20.98 -16.03
C GLY A 26 1.76 19.68 -16.18
N THR A 27 2.41 18.52 -16.13
CA THR A 27 1.77 17.23 -15.91
C THR A 27 1.52 17.07 -14.41
N THR A 28 0.25 17.09 -14.00
CA THR A 28 -0.14 16.56 -12.69
C THR A 28 0.08 15.04 -12.73
N THR A 29 1.19 14.57 -12.17
CA THR A 29 1.37 13.16 -11.88
C THR A 29 0.36 12.78 -10.79
N LEU A 30 -0.46 11.76 -11.06
CA LEU A 30 -1.37 11.22 -10.05
C LEU A 30 -0.52 10.63 -8.90
N PRO A 31 -0.95 10.72 -7.63
CA PRO A 31 -0.18 10.10 -6.55
C PRO A 31 -0.15 8.59 -6.78
N ARG A 32 1.05 8.05 -6.99
CA ARG A 32 1.34 6.64 -7.24
C ARG A 32 1.70 6.00 -5.91
N CYS A 33 1.08 4.86 -5.60
CA CYS A 33 1.41 4.11 -4.39
C CYS A 33 1.44 2.63 -4.75
N ALA A 34 2.54 1.95 -4.44
CA ALA A 34 2.66 0.52 -4.59
C ALA A 34 3.07 -0.14 -3.28
N ILE A 35 2.50 -1.29 -2.98
CA ILE A 35 2.98 -2.18 -1.92
C ILE A 35 3.35 -3.50 -2.58
N ILE A 36 4.58 -3.97 -2.35
CA ILE A 36 5.07 -5.27 -2.79
C ILE A 36 5.46 -6.06 -1.55
N ILE A 37 4.83 -7.22 -1.32
CA ILE A 37 5.09 -8.08 -0.17
C ILE A 37 5.44 -9.48 -0.65
N VAL A 38 6.58 -10.02 -0.19
CA VAL A 38 6.95 -11.42 -0.40
C VAL A 38 6.98 -12.13 0.95
N SER A 39 6.17 -13.19 1.12
CA SER A 39 6.18 -13.98 2.36
C SER A 39 7.54 -14.62 2.63
N ASP A 40 7.95 -14.62 3.90
CA ASP A 40 9.16 -15.27 4.42
C ASP A 40 8.86 -16.60 5.14
N LEU A 41 7.62 -17.09 5.08
CA LEU A 41 7.24 -18.31 5.81
C LEU A 41 7.92 -19.54 5.22
N GLY A 42 8.83 -20.14 6.00
CA GLY A 42 9.61 -21.30 5.55
C GLY A 42 10.90 -20.91 4.84
N GLY A 43 11.24 -19.61 4.84
CA GLY A 43 12.31 -19.03 4.04
C GLY A 43 11.74 -18.24 2.87
N TYR A 44 12.62 -17.61 2.10
CA TYR A 44 12.23 -16.98 0.85
C TYR A 44 12.37 -17.97 -0.31
N ASP A 45 11.39 -17.97 -1.21
CA ASP A 45 11.43 -18.70 -2.46
C ASP A 45 12.10 -17.85 -3.54
N ASP A 46 13.20 -18.32 -4.12
CA ASP A 46 14.00 -17.56 -5.10
C ASP A 46 13.17 -17.11 -6.32
N ILE A 47 12.18 -17.90 -6.74
CA ILE A 47 11.34 -17.58 -7.90
C ILE A 47 10.36 -16.45 -7.54
N GLU A 48 9.76 -16.49 -6.35
CA GLU A 48 8.87 -15.42 -5.90
C GLU A 48 9.62 -14.11 -5.62
N LEU A 49 10.84 -14.22 -5.09
CA LEU A 49 11.73 -13.07 -4.95
C LEU A 49 12.08 -12.45 -6.32
N GLU A 50 12.46 -13.27 -7.30
CA GLU A 50 12.78 -12.77 -8.65
C GLU A 50 11.57 -12.10 -9.32
N LYS A 51 10.37 -12.64 -9.17
CA LYS A 51 9.14 -12.00 -9.67
C LYS A 51 8.87 -10.65 -9.01
N ALA A 52 9.09 -10.56 -7.70
CA ALA A 52 8.91 -9.32 -6.96
C ALA A 52 9.95 -8.26 -7.37
N ASP A 53 11.20 -8.66 -7.56
CA ASP A 53 12.28 -7.77 -8.06
C ASP A 53 11.95 -7.28 -9.49
N GLN A 54 11.50 -8.18 -10.38
CA GLN A 54 11.06 -7.81 -11.74
C GLN A 54 9.87 -6.84 -11.72
N PHE A 55 8.93 -7.04 -10.78
CA PHE A 55 7.78 -6.17 -10.65
C PHE A 55 8.15 -4.79 -10.06
N HIS A 56 9.04 -4.74 -9.06
CA HIS A 56 9.62 -3.50 -8.55
C HIS A 56 10.30 -2.71 -9.67
N GLN A 57 11.17 -3.35 -10.45
CA GLN A 57 11.83 -2.70 -11.59
C GLN A 57 10.83 -2.23 -12.65
N TYR A 58 9.78 -3.01 -12.95
CA TYR A 58 8.73 -2.60 -13.86
C TYR A 58 8.03 -1.31 -13.40
N LEU A 59 7.76 -1.16 -12.10
CA LEU A 59 7.16 0.08 -11.58
C LEU A 59 8.10 1.27 -11.75
N ILE A 60 9.39 1.10 -11.48
CA ILE A 60 10.41 2.14 -11.72
C ILE A 60 10.45 2.55 -13.20
N ASP A 61 10.39 1.57 -14.12
CA ASP A 61 10.33 1.81 -15.56
C ASP A 61 9.04 2.55 -15.99
N GLU A 62 7.97 2.46 -15.20
CA GLU A 62 6.68 3.17 -15.34
C GLU A 62 6.64 4.48 -14.54
N ASP A 63 7.81 5.09 -14.30
CA ASP A 63 8.02 6.37 -13.61
C ASP A 63 7.57 6.38 -12.13
N TYR A 64 7.48 5.24 -11.45
CA TYR A 64 7.42 5.22 -9.98
C TYR A 64 8.80 5.60 -9.42
N THR A 65 8.80 6.37 -8.35
CA THR A 65 9.99 6.59 -7.53
C THR A 65 10.04 5.58 -6.40
N GLU A 66 11.19 5.41 -5.76
CA GLU A 66 11.31 4.54 -4.57
C GLU A 66 10.37 4.99 -3.44
N ASP A 67 10.10 6.30 -3.31
CA ASP A 67 9.16 6.83 -2.33
C ASP A 67 7.69 6.48 -2.64
N ASP A 68 7.39 6.09 -3.88
CA ASP A 68 6.07 5.63 -4.31
C ASP A 68 5.86 4.12 -4.06
N ILE A 69 6.89 3.38 -3.63
CA ILE A 69 6.88 1.92 -3.52
C ILE A 69 7.30 1.50 -2.10
N CYS A 70 6.43 0.78 -1.39
CA CYS A 70 6.82 0.05 -0.20
C CYS A 70 7.15 -1.41 -0.56
N PHE A 71 8.43 -1.79 -0.47
CA PHE A 71 8.92 -3.11 -0.88
C PHE A 71 9.39 -3.97 0.30
N LEU A 72 8.48 -4.81 0.79
CA LEU A 72 8.71 -5.74 1.91
C LEU A 72 9.12 -7.13 1.39
N THR A 73 10.40 -7.45 1.56
CA THR A 73 11.01 -8.69 1.04
C THR A 73 12.17 -9.10 1.98
N GLU A 74 13.08 -9.95 1.51
CA GLU A 74 14.32 -10.23 2.22
C GLU A 74 15.10 -8.93 2.47
N GLY A 75 15.21 -8.49 3.73
CA GLY A 75 15.75 -7.18 4.09
C GLY A 75 17.22 -6.92 3.74
N SER A 76 17.96 -7.93 3.26
CA SER A 76 19.31 -7.75 2.69
C SER A 76 19.30 -7.41 1.19
N ARG A 77 18.15 -7.51 0.52
CA ARG A 77 17.99 -7.18 -0.90
C ARG A 77 18.00 -5.68 -1.13
N SER A 78 18.50 -5.30 -2.30
CA SER A 78 18.45 -3.92 -2.77
C SER A 78 17.02 -3.45 -2.93
N GLY A 79 16.74 -2.20 -2.53
CA GLY A 79 15.40 -1.60 -2.63
C GLY A 79 14.41 -2.12 -1.59
N SER A 80 14.80 -3.02 -0.69
CA SER A 80 13.88 -3.49 0.36
C SER A 80 13.74 -2.46 1.49
N ASP A 81 12.50 -2.20 1.88
CA ASP A 81 12.16 -1.44 3.08
C ASP A 81 12.17 -2.28 4.36
N GLY A 82 12.47 -3.57 4.23
CA GLY A 82 12.62 -4.51 5.33
C GLY A 82 11.86 -5.81 5.16
N ALA A 83 11.97 -6.65 6.18
CA ALA A 83 11.31 -7.95 6.24
C ALA A 83 9.78 -7.83 6.26
N PRO A 84 9.04 -8.82 5.73
CA PRO A 84 7.57 -8.84 5.66
C PRO A 84 6.93 -9.24 7.01
N THR A 85 7.36 -8.61 8.10
CA THR A 85 6.76 -8.85 9.43
C THR A 85 5.34 -8.29 9.48
N ILE A 86 4.48 -8.81 10.37
CA ILE A 86 3.11 -8.29 10.52
C ILE A 86 3.11 -6.78 10.80
N SER A 87 4.03 -6.30 11.65
CA SER A 87 4.14 -4.88 11.97
C SER A 87 4.54 -4.02 10.74
N ASN A 88 5.41 -4.54 9.88
CA ASN A 88 5.83 -3.81 8.67
C ASN A 88 4.71 -3.80 7.64
N ILE A 89 3.96 -4.90 7.51
CA ILE A 89 2.80 -4.96 6.62
C ILE A 89 1.70 -3.99 7.09
N GLU A 90 1.38 -3.97 8.39
CA GLU A 90 0.47 -2.98 8.96
C GLU A 90 0.93 -1.55 8.68
N SER A 91 2.24 -1.29 8.81
CA SER A 91 2.84 0.01 8.52
C SER A 91 2.73 0.38 7.03
N ALA A 92 2.92 -0.57 6.12
CA ALA A 92 2.76 -0.36 4.68
C ALA A 92 1.32 0.01 4.32
N PHE A 93 0.33 -0.70 4.87
CA PHE A 93 -1.08 -0.36 4.65
C PHE A 93 -1.47 0.96 5.32
N SER A 94 -0.88 1.30 6.47
CA SER A 94 -1.07 2.62 7.09
C SER A 94 -0.44 3.74 6.26
N TRP A 95 0.74 3.52 5.69
CA TRP A 95 1.37 4.45 4.75
C TRP A 95 0.48 4.67 3.51
N LEU A 96 -0.05 3.60 2.92
CA LEU A 96 -0.97 3.69 1.79
C LEU A 96 -2.22 4.51 2.13
N GLN A 97 -2.81 4.28 3.31
CA GLN A 97 -3.97 5.04 3.80
C GLN A 97 -3.68 6.55 3.92
N ASN A 98 -2.48 6.91 4.36
CA ASN A 98 -2.10 8.30 4.61
C ASN A 98 -1.55 9.02 3.38
N THR A 99 -1.15 8.28 2.35
CA THR A 99 -0.52 8.82 1.12
C THR A 99 -1.50 8.86 -0.04
N SER A 100 -2.46 7.94 -0.10
CA SER A 100 -3.43 7.88 -1.19
C SER A 100 -4.46 9.01 -1.11
N GLU A 101 -4.82 9.55 -2.27
CA GLU A 101 -5.88 10.53 -2.46
C GLU A 101 -6.97 9.99 -3.39
N SER A 102 -8.08 10.73 -3.57
CA SER A 102 -9.21 10.29 -4.40
C SER A 102 -8.88 10.08 -5.89
N SER A 103 -7.74 10.58 -6.35
CA SER A 103 -7.22 10.40 -7.70
C SER A 103 -6.17 9.30 -7.80
N SER A 104 -5.72 8.74 -6.68
CA SER A 104 -4.70 7.68 -6.63
C SER A 104 -5.20 6.38 -7.24
N GLN A 105 -4.27 5.65 -7.85
CA GLN A 105 -4.50 4.32 -8.41
C GLN A 105 -3.50 3.32 -7.83
N PRO A 106 -3.63 2.98 -6.54
CA PRO A 106 -2.65 2.13 -5.87
C PRO A 106 -2.58 0.71 -6.45
N VAL A 107 -1.40 0.12 -6.30
CA VAL A 107 -1.12 -1.27 -6.68
C VAL A 107 -0.64 -2.04 -5.47
N VAL A 108 -1.25 -3.18 -5.18
CA VAL A 108 -0.82 -4.06 -4.08
C VAL A 108 -0.49 -5.43 -4.65
N TYR A 109 0.76 -5.85 -4.52
CA TYR A 109 1.25 -7.17 -4.86
C TYR A 109 1.61 -7.95 -3.60
N ILE A 110 1.00 -9.12 -3.40
CA ILE A 110 1.37 -10.04 -2.31
C ILE A 110 1.69 -11.40 -2.91
N SER A 111 2.90 -11.90 -2.70
CA SER A 111 3.29 -13.27 -3.01
C SER A 111 3.37 -14.14 -1.76
N ASP A 112 2.55 -15.19 -1.73
CA ASP A 112 2.59 -16.25 -0.72
C ASP A 112 2.85 -17.61 -1.40
N HIS A 113 3.98 -18.22 -1.09
CA HIS A 113 4.41 -19.49 -1.70
C HIS A 113 4.02 -20.73 -0.88
N VAL A 114 3.30 -20.56 0.24
CA VAL A 114 3.05 -21.64 1.19
C VAL A 114 2.05 -22.66 0.64
N ILE A 115 2.46 -23.93 0.64
CA ILE A 115 1.73 -25.05 0.01
C ILE A 115 0.57 -25.55 0.88
N TRP A 116 0.60 -25.34 2.20
CA TRP A 116 -0.35 -25.93 3.15
C TRP A 116 -0.90 -24.91 4.16
N ALA A 117 -2.22 -24.77 4.23
CA ALA A 117 -2.90 -24.10 5.34
C ALA A 117 -4.23 -24.78 5.68
N LEU A 118 -4.59 -24.72 6.95
CA LEU A 118 -5.89 -25.13 7.48
C LEU A 118 -6.64 -23.87 7.97
N GLY A 119 -7.92 -23.74 7.63
CA GLY A 119 -8.80 -22.66 8.12
C GLY A 119 -8.84 -21.39 7.26
N ASN A 120 -9.36 -20.29 7.83
CA ASN A 120 -9.62 -19.00 7.15
C ASN A 120 -8.36 -18.12 6.99
N VAL A 121 -7.17 -18.70 7.09
CA VAL A 121 -5.91 -17.97 6.96
C VAL A 121 -5.51 -17.90 5.49
N THR A 122 -5.37 -16.68 4.98
CA THR A 122 -5.14 -16.43 3.56
C THR A 122 -3.67 -16.16 3.24
N PHE A 123 -2.99 -15.35 4.06
CA PHE A 123 -1.57 -15.03 3.89
C PHE A 123 -0.79 -15.36 5.15
N ARG A 124 0.36 -16.00 4.98
CA ARG A 124 1.19 -16.45 6.10
C ARG A 124 2.59 -15.84 6.04
N PHE A 125 3.12 -15.52 7.20
CA PHE A 125 4.45 -14.93 7.40
C PHE A 125 5.13 -15.65 8.57
N SER A 126 6.44 -15.45 8.74
CA SER A 126 7.21 -16.15 9.78
C SER A 126 6.79 -15.74 11.19
N ASP A 127 6.31 -14.51 11.39
CA ASP A 127 5.92 -13.92 12.67
C ASP A 127 4.40 -13.85 12.88
N GLY A 128 3.59 -14.24 11.90
CA GLY A 128 2.14 -14.23 12.03
C GLY A 128 1.39 -14.53 10.73
N ASN A 129 0.08 -14.31 10.75
CA ASN A 129 -0.78 -14.52 9.59
C ASN A 129 -1.70 -13.32 9.39
N ILE A 130 -2.07 -13.05 8.13
CA ILE A 130 -3.00 -11.99 7.74
C ILE A 130 -4.20 -12.62 7.04
N THR A 131 -5.40 -12.20 7.45
CA THR A 131 -6.66 -12.61 6.81
C THR A 131 -7.04 -11.62 5.71
N THR A 132 -7.81 -12.09 4.73
CA THR A 132 -8.49 -11.23 3.73
C THR A 132 -9.31 -10.12 4.38
N SER A 133 -9.97 -10.40 5.53
CA SER A 133 -10.74 -9.40 6.27
C SER A 133 -9.89 -8.25 6.82
N ALA A 134 -8.66 -8.51 7.25
CA ALA A 134 -7.74 -7.48 7.71
C ALA A 134 -7.33 -6.57 6.56
N ILE A 135 -6.93 -7.16 5.42
CA ILE A 135 -6.59 -6.42 4.20
C ILE A 135 -7.77 -5.58 3.71
N ASN A 136 -8.97 -6.17 3.63
CA ASN A 136 -10.17 -5.42 3.26
C ASN A 136 -10.45 -4.26 4.22
N SER A 137 -10.23 -4.43 5.53
CA SER A 137 -10.42 -3.35 6.50
C SER A 137 -9.47 -2.18 6.23
N TRP A 138 -8.20 -2.45 5.90
CA TRP A 138 -7.23 -1.41 5.56
C TRP A 138 -7.58 -0.73 4.23
N LEU A 139 -7.92 -1.51 3.21
CA LEU A 139 -8.30 -0.99 1.89
C LEU A 139 -9.61 -0.16 1.94
N ASN A 140 -10.60 -0.58 2.71
CA ASN A 140 -11.85 0.18 2.91
C ASN A 140 -11.63 1.49 3.66
N SER A 141 -10.53 1.59 4.40
CA SER A 141 -10.15 2.81 5.12
C SER A 141 -9.25 3.74 4.30
N THR A 142 -8.87 3.33 3.08
CA THR A 142 -8.01 4.06 2.15
C THR A 142 -8.87 4.72 1.06
N ILE A 143 -8.58 5.97 0.73
CA ILE A 143 -9.27 6.70 -0.35
C ILE A 143 -8.47 6.55 -1.63
N TYR A 144 -9.09 6.08 -2.71
CA TYR A 144 -8.49 5.94 -4.05
C TYR A 144 -9.56 5.92 -5.14
N GLN A 145 -9.14 6.11 -6.40
CA GLN A 145 -10.02 5.98 -7.56
C GLN A 145 -10.23 4.50 -7.94
N GLU A 146 -9.13 3.76 -8.06
CA GLU A 146 -9.10 2.36 -8.48
C GLU A 146 -7.93 1.65 -7.80
N LEU A 147 -8.10 0.38 -7.44
CA LEU A 147 -7.05 -0.43 -6.82
C LEU A 147 -6.74 -1.63 -7.71
N THR A 148 -5.47 -1.83 -8.04
CA THR A 148 -5.00 -3.09 -8.61
C THR A 148 -4.47 -3.99 -7.51
N PHE A 149 -5.07 -5.16 -7.33
CA PHE A 149 -4.59 -6.16 -6.36
C PHE A 149 -4.08 -7.41 -7.10
N ILE A 150 -2.80 -7.72 -6.94
CA ILE A 150 -2.11 -8.83 -7.59
C ILE A 150 -1.72 -9.86 -6.54
N LEU A 151 -2.10 -11.11 -6.79
CA LEU A 151 -1.82 -12.23 -5.90
C LEU A 151 -0.84 -13.18 -6.58
N GLY A 152 0.39 -13.23 -6.06
CA GLY A 152 1.43 -14.17 -6.45
C GLY A 152 1.39 -15.46 -5.63
N GLY A 153 1.94 -16.53 -6.20
CA GLY A 153 2.17 -17.80 -5.50
C GLY A 153 1.01 -18.81 -5.53
N ASN A 154 1.23 -19.94 -4.86
CA ASN A 154 0.46 -21.19 -5.01
C ASN A 154 -1.00 -21.09 -4.56
N ARG A 155 -1.37 -20.08 -3.76
CA ARG A 155 -2.70 -19.92 -3.14
C ARG A 155 -3.43 -18.62 -3.53
N SER A 156 -2.93 -17.90 -4.52
CA SER A 156 -3.53 -16.65 -5.03
C SER A 156 -5.03 -16.77 -5.33
N GLY A 157 -5.48 -17.90 -5.87
CA GLY A 157 -6.90 -18.15 -6.16
C GLY A 157 -7.84 -18.20 -4.94
N LEU A 158 -7.32 -18.38 -3.72
CA LEU A 158 -8.14 -18.47 -2.50
C LEU A 158 -8.48 -17.10 -1.90
N ALA A 159 -7.67 -16.08 -2.14
CA ALA A 159 -7.92 -14.74 -1.60
C ALA A 159 -8.88 -13.93 -2.48
N GLY A 160 -8.82 -14.13 -3.80
CA GLY A 160 -9.55 -13.31 -4.78
C GLY A 160 -11.05 -13.14 -4.51
N PRO A 161 -11.83 -14.21 -4.24
CA PRO A 161 -13.28 -14.08 -4.02
C PRO A 161 -13.69 -13.29 -2.76
N GLU A 162 -12.79 -13.22 -1.76
CA GLU A 162 -13.02 -12.54 -0.49
C GLU A 162 -12.50 -11.11 -0.49
N LEU A 163 -11.54 -10.77 -1.35
CA LEU A 163 -11.07 -9.41 -1.60
C LEU A 163 -12.05 -8.73 -2.56
N ARG A 164 -13.08 -8.10 -2.00
CA ARG A 164 -13.96 -7.22 -2.76
C ARG A 164 -13.54 -5.80 -2.46
N GLY A 165 -13.13 -5.07 -3.50
CA GLY A 165 -13.01 -3.62 -3.40
C GLY A 165 -14.34 -3.00 -2.95
N PRO A 166 -14.30 -1.77 -2.40
CA PRO A 166 -15.50 -1.04 -2.00
C PRO A 166 -16.52 -0.88 -3.13
#